data_AF-N9NSR5-F1
#
_entry.id   AF-N9NSR5-F1
#
_cell.length_a   1.000
_cell.length_b   1.000
_cell.length_c   1.000
_cell.angle_alpha   90.00
_cell.angle_beta   90.00
_cell.angle_gamma   90.00
#
_symmetry.space_group_name_H-M   'P 1'
#
loop_
_entity.id
_entity.type
_entity.pdbx_description
1 polymer ?
#
loop_
_entity_poly.entity_id
_entity_poly.type
_entity_poly.pdbx_seq_one_letter_code
_entity_poly.pdbx_strand_id
1 'polypeptide(L)'
;AGDTVDIGTADGEENLQVAKEGNDIKYSLNRDLKVDSVTAGDTVMNTDGMTIAGGPSVTKSGIDAGGNKITNVADGEVAAGSKDAVNGGQLNDSVGSVGDMLGGGVTNEGGKLNGPFTVNDNGYANVADAIEGETAAAKTEVEAGKNMTVESETGANGQTIYTVATADDVEFNTVKVGDVSIDGTTGKITGVTAGDVNPDSTDAINGSQLAGTAQSVSDALGGGSTVNPDGTVTAPNYSVNGT
;
A
#
# COMPACT_ATOMS: atom_id res chain seq x y z
N ALA A 1 87.59 44.65 49.44
CA ALA A 1 86.12 44.66 49.41
C ALA A 1 85.68 43.64 48.37
N GLY A 2 84.66 42.85 48.69
CA GLY A 2 84.07 41.91 47.76
C GLY A 2 82.85 41.27 48.42
N ASP A 3 81.72 41.96 48.35
CA ASP A 3 80.44 41.35 48.70
C ASP A 3 80.14 40.27 47.65
N THR A 4 79.63 39.12 48.10
CA THR A 4 79.24 38.02 47.21
C THR A 4 77.75 38.12 46.92
N VAL A 5 77.35 37.96 45.66
CA VAL A 5 75.96 37.88 45.23
C VAL A 5 75.73 36.46 44.71
N ASP A 6 74.80 35.74 45.34
CA ASP A 6 74.39 34.42 44.90
C ASP A 6 73.35 34.53 43.77
N ILE A 7 73.51 33.70 42.75
CA ILE A 7 72.67 33.71 41.56
C ILE A 7 72.22 32.27 41.29
N GLY A 8 70.92 32.02 41.42
CA GLY A 8 70.30 30.70 41.28
C GLY A 8 68.78 30.82 41.17
N THR A 9 68.09 29.68 41.10
CA THR A 9 66.63 29.61 41.11
C THR A 9 66.09 29.38 42.53
N ALA A 10 64.79 29.57 42.72
CA ALA A 10 64.14 29.25 43.99
C ALA A 10 64.17 27.73 44.27
N ASP A 11 64.09 27.35 45.55
CA ASP A 11 64.04 25.93 45.93
C ASP A 11 62.84 25.23 45.30
N GLY A 12 63.10 24.12 44.61
CA GLY A 12 62.06 23.35 43.92
C GLY A 12 61.57 23.97 42.61
N GLU A 13 62.14 25.09 42.15
CA GLU A 13 61.89 25.62 40.81
C GLU A 13 62.56 24.71 39.77
N GLU A 14 61.74 24.09 38.94
CA GLU A 14 62.16 23.15 37.91
C GLU A 14 62.12 23.76 36.50
N ASN A 15 61.55 24.94 36.29
CA ASN A 15 61.34 25.52 34.96
C ASN A 15 62.47 26.44 34.50
N LEU A 16 63.11 27.16 35.42
CA LEU A 16 64.20 28.08 35.10
C LEU A 16 65.56 27.38 35.23
N GLN A 17 66.44 27.65 34.28
CA GLN A 17 67.85 27.30 34.36
C GLN A 17 68.68 28.59 34.36
N VAL A 18 69.65 28.64 35.28
CA VAL A 18 70.61 29.76 35.37
C VAL A 18 72.02 29.19 35.35
N ALA A 19 72.84 29.70 34.43
CA ALA A 19 74.25 29.35 34.33
C ALA A 19 75.11 30.63 34.23
N LYS A 20 76.26 30.65 34.90
CA LYS A 20 77.24 31.72 34.78
C LYS A 20 78.36 31.29 33.85
N GLU A 21 78.66 32.11 32.83
CA GLU A 21 79.79 31.90 31.92
C GLU A 21 80.60 33.20 31.82
N GLY A 22 81.78 33.23 32.44
CA GLY A 22 82.57 34.46 32.55
C GLY A 22 81.83 35.55 33.32
N ASN A 23 81.56 36.68 32.65
CA ASN A 23 80.81 37.81 33.19
C ASN A 23 79.32 37.78 32.81
N ASP A 24 78.87 36.79 32.03
CA ASP A 24 77.49 36.67 31.59
C ASP A 24 76.71 35.70 32.47
N ILE A 25 75.45 36.03 32.73
CA ILE A 25 74.47 35.15 33.37
C ILE A 25 73.45 34.78 32.30
N LYS A 26 73.36 33.48 32.03
CA LYS A 26 72.47 32.92 31.02
C LYS A 26 71.23 32.38 31.69
N TYR A 27 70.09 32.95 31.33
CA TYR A 27 68.78 32.45 31.70
C TYR A 27 68.23 31.64 30.54
N SER A 28 67.65 30.49 30.86
CA SER A 28 66.87 29.73 29.90
C SER A 28 65.73 29.01 30.59
N LEU A 29 64.75 28.59 29.79
CA LEU A 29 63.70 27.70 30.24
C LEU A 29 64.09 26.25 29.94
N ASN A 30 63.74 25.36 30.87
CA ASN A 30 63.69 23.95 30.59
C ASN A 30 62.78 23.67 29.40
N ARG A 31 63.10 22.61 28.64
CA ARG A 31 62.31 22.24 27.45
C ARG A 31 60.94 21.67 27.86
N ASP A 32 60.92 20.94 28.97
CA ASP A 32 59.71 20.47 29.64
C ASP A 32 59.38 21.42 30.79
N LEU A 33 58.19 22.01 30.73
CA LEU A 33 57.73 22.96 31.74
C LEU A 33 56.62 22.35 32.57
N LYS A 34 56.69 22.54 33.88
CA LYS A 34 55.68 22.14 34.85
C LYS A 34 54.94 23.38 35.34
N VAL A 35 53.73 23.56 34.84
CA VAL A 35 52.88 24.73 35.11
C VAL A 35 51.44 24.29 35.35
N ASP A 36 50.69 25.06 36.13
CA ASP A 36 49.26 24.81 36.36
C ASP A 36 48.41 25.23 35.16
N SER A 37 48.81 26.31 34.48
CA SER A 37 48.11 26.82 33.30
C SER A 37 49.02 27.60 32.35
N VAL A 38 48.63 27.63 31.09
CA VAL A 38 49.16 28.50 30.03
C VAL A 38 48.00 29.24 29.39
N THR A 39 48.06 30.57 29.37
CA THR A 39 47.07 31.43 28.71
C THR A 39 47.72 32.15 27.54
N ALA A 40 47.18 31.99 26.34
CA ALA A 40 47.62 32.65 25.12
C ALA A 40 46.42 33.25 24.37
N GLY A 41 46.17 34.54 24.63
CA GLY A 41 44.92 35.18 24.19
C GLY A 41 43.72 34.48 24.84
N ASP A 42 42.74 34.08 24.03
CA ASP A 42 41.55 33.37 24.48
C ASP A 42 41.77 31.86 24.74
N THR A 43 42.93 31.33 24.37
CA THR A 43 43.26 29.91 24.59
C THR A 43 43.84 29.72 25.99
N VAL A 44 43.27 28.78 26.72
CA VAL A 44 43.75 28.33 28.03
C VAL A 44 44.04 26.84 27.96
N MET A 45 45.25 26.43 28.35
CA MET A 45 45.61 25.05 28.63
C MET A 45 45.86 24.90 30.13
N ASN A 46 45.18 23.97 30.79
CA ASN A 46 45.30 23.76 32.23
C ASN A 46 45.08 22.27 32.59
N THR A 47 44.88 21.98 33.88
CA THR A 47 44.67 20.61 34.39
C THR A 47 43.43 19.90 33.84
N ASP A 48 42.49 20.62 33.24
CA ASP A 48 41.25 20.06 32.69
C ASP A 48 41.31 19.82 31.18
N GLY A 49 42.25 20.45 30.47
CA GLY A 49 42.46 20.31 29.03
C GLY A 49 42.80 21.63 28.34
N MET A 50 42.29 21.81 27.12
CA MET A 50 42.43 23.02 26.30
C MET A 50 41.06 23.63 26.03
N THR A 51 40.92 24.93 26.25
CA THR A 51 39.69 25.69 25.99
C THR A 51 40.00 26.96 25.22
N ILE A 52 39.15 27.33 24.26
CA ILE A 52 39.16 28.64 23.61
C ILE A 52 37.92 29.41 24.08
N ALA A 53 38.09 30.56 24.71
CA ALA A 53 36.97 31.36 25.18
C ALA A 53 36.02 31.74 24.02
N GLY A 54 34.74 31.40 24.15
CA GLY A 54 33.75 31.58 23.07
C GLY A 54 33.90 30.63 21.88
N GLY A 55 34.76 29.61 21.98
CA GLY A 55 35.08 28.68 20.89
C GLY A 55 35.12 27.21 21.34
N PRO A 56 35.79 26.34 20.57
CA PRO A 56 35.90 24.91 20.88
C PRO A 56 36.70 24.62 22.16
N SER A 57 36.51 23.43 22.70
CA SER A 57 37.31 22.90 23.81
C SER A 57 37.57 21.39 23.68
N VAL A 58 38.67 20.93 24.28
CA VAL A 58 39.04 19.52 24.44
C VAL A 58 39.41 19.32 25.90
N THR A 59 38.55 18.66 26.66
CA THR A 59 38.71 18.47 28.11
C THR A 59 38.57 17.00 28.49
N LYS A 60 38.80 16.69 29.77
CA LYS A 60 38.52 15.34 30.33
C LYS A 60 37.08 14.88 30.12
N SER A 61 36.14 15.81 29.98
CA SER A 61 34.72 15.51 29.74
C SER A 61 34.39 15.25 28.27
N GLY A 62 35.33 15.48 27.34
CA GLY A 62 35.13 15.30 25.91
C GLY A 62 35.47 16.55 25.09
N ILE A 63 34.94 16.59 23.87
CA ILE A 63 35.17 17.65 22.89
C ILE A 63 33.88 18.46 22.71
N ASP A 64 33.99 19.78 22.78
CA ASP A 64 32.92 20.70 22.39
C ASP A 64 33.38 21.50 21.16
N ALA A 65 32.59 21.48 20.09
CA ALA A 65 32.88 22.24 18.87
C ALA A 65 32.53 23.74 19.01
N GLY A 66 31.91 24.17 20.11
CA GLY A 66 31.54 25.56 20.36
C GLY A 66 30.56 26.11 19.32
N GLY A 67 29.61 25.27 18.87
CA GLY A 67 28.62 25.63 17.83
C GLY A 67 29.17 25.69 16.40
N ASN A 68 30.44 25.35 16.19
CA ASN A 68 31.04 25.33 14.86
C ASN A 68 30.83 23.98 14.16
N LYS A 69 30.94 23.99 12.82
CA LYS A 69 31.03 22.75 12.04
C LYS A 69 32.39 22.09 12.24
N ILE A 70 32.39 20.77 12.37
CA ILE A 70 33.61 19.96 12.28
C ILE A 70 33.79 19.57 10.81
N THR A 71 34.81 20.12 10.15
CA THR A 71 35.08 19.89 8.72
C THR A 71 36.21 18.89 8.52
N ASN A 72 36.33 18.35 7.29
CA ASN A 72 37.37 17.38 6.92
C ASN A 72 37.35 16.08 7.73
N VAL A 73 36.15 15.64 8.13
CA VAL A 73 35.94 14.32 8.74
C VAL A 73 35.94 13.29 7.61
N ALA A 74 36.93 12.40 7.60
CA ALA A 74 36.95 11.25 6.70
C ALA A 74 35.75 10.33 6.97
N ASP A 75 35.41 9.45 6.03
CA ASP A 75 34.35 8.48 6.23
C ASP A 75 34.69 7.59 7.43
N GLY A 76 33.77 7.55 8.41
CA GLY A 76 33.87 6.64 9.55
C GLY A 76 33.35 5.25 9.19
N GLU A 77 33.75 4.22 9.92
CA GLU A 77 33.18 2.88 9.69
C GLU A 77 31.68 2.86 10.05
N VAL A 78 30.81 2.47 9.12
CA VAL A 78 29.35 2.30 9.38
C VAL A 78 29.04 0.83 9.59
N ALA A 79 29.29 0.38 10.82
CA ALA A 79 29.05 -0.99 11.24
C ALA A 79 28.48 -1.07 12.65
N ALA A 80 27.84 -2.21 12.98
CA ALA A 80 27.31 -2.45 14.31
C ALA A 80 28.43 -2.33 15.37
N GLY A 81 28.25 -1.44 16.34
CA GLY A 81 29.22 -1.19 17.41
C GLY A 81 30.31 -0.16 17.10
N SER A 82 30.37 0.39 15.88
CA SER A 82 31.32 1.45 15.52
C SER A 82 31.21 2.67 16.44
N LYS A 83 32.36 3.34 16.63
CA LYS A 83 32.52 4.57 17.43
C LYS A 83 33.10 5.71 16.61
N ASP A 84 33.24 5.52 15.31
CA ASP A 84 33.77 6.53 14.41
C ASP A 84 32.73 7.62 14.16
N ALA A 85 33.19 8.85 13.94
CA ALA A 85 32.33 9.92 13.49
C ALA A 85 31.93 9.69 12.03
N VAL A 86 30.66 9.85 11.70
CA VAL A 86 30.18 9.83 10.32
C VAL A 86 30.10 11.25 9.76
N ASN A 87 30.38 11.41 8.47
CA ASN A 87 30.27 12.69 7.79
C ASN A 87 28.96 12.82 6.99
N GLY A 88 28.76 14.00 6.38
CA GLY A 88 27.55 14.28 5.61
C GLY A 88 27.39 13.43 4.35
N GLY A 89 28.48 12.97 3.73
CA GLY A 89 28.43 12.08 2.56
C GLY A 89 27.80 10.74 2.90
N GLN A 90 28.22 10.13 4.01
CA GLN A 90 27.69 8.84 4.46
C GLN A 90 26.20 8.92 4.84
N LEU A 91 25.79 10.02 5.47
CA LEU A 91 24.37 10.26 5.74
C LEU A 91 23.58 10.46 4.45
N ASN A 92 24.14 11.20 3.48
CA ASN A 92 23.54 11.42 2.17
C ASN A 92 23.34 10.09 1.41
N ASP A 93 24.32 9.19 1.44
CA ASP A 93 24.23 7.88 0.77
C ASP A 93 23.17 6.97 1.44
N SER A 94 23.09 7.01 2.76
CA SER A 94 22.07 6.28 3.52
C SER A 94 20.65 6.76 3.18
N VAL A 95 20.45 8.08 3.10
CA VAL A 95 19.16 8.67 2.68
C VAL A 95 18.86 8.34 1.21
N GLY A 96 19.86 8.45 0.33
CA GLY A 96 19.73 8.08 -1.08
C GLY A 96 19.27 6.64 -1.27
N SER A 97 19.84 5.70 -0.49
CA SER A 97 19.44 4.29 -0.51
C SER A 97 17.96 4.08 -0.16
N VAL A 98 17.42 4.86 0.79
CA VAL A 98 15.97 4.84 1.09
C VAL A 98 15.16 5.40 -0.09
N GLY A 99 15.64 6.46 -0.74
CA GLY A 99 15.04 7.01 -1.96
C GLY A 99 14.94 5.99 -3.09
N ASP A 100 16.03 5.24 -3.35
CA ASP A 100 16.07 4.18 -4.36
C ASP A 100 15.08 3.06 -4.08
N MET A 101 14.89 2.70 -2.79
CA MET A 101 13.88 1.72 -2.38
C MET A 101 12.44 2.20 -2.61
N LEU A 102 12.18 3.51 -2.46
CA LEU A 102 10.87 4.11 -2.73
C LEU A 102 10.63 4.29 -4.24
N GLY A 103 11.70 4.45 -5.02
CA GLY A 103 11.67 4.51 -6.49
C GLY A 103 11.00 5.77 -7.04
N GLY A 104 10.43 5.66 -8.24
CA GLY A 104 9.48 6.65 -8.74
C GLY A 104 10.00 8.07 -8.99
N GLY A 105 11.32 8.26 -9.12
CA GLY A 105 11.91 9.60 -9.32
C GLY A 105 12.15 10.39 -8.03
N VAL A 106 12.09 9.73 -6.87
CA VAL A 106 12.48 10.34 -5.59
C VAL A 106 13.93 10.83 -5.64
N THR A 107 14.15 12.05 -5.18
CA THR A 107 15.47 12.68 -5.12
C THR A 107 15.90 12.89 -3.67
N ASN A 108 17.21 12.86 -3.42
CA ASN A 108 17.78 13.25 -2.14
C ASN A 108 18.46 14.63 -2.28
N GLU A 109 17.89 15.63 -1.63
CA GLU A 109 18.47 16.97 -1.56
C GLU A 109 18.85 17.29 -0.11
N GLY A 110 20.15 17.24 0.19
CA GLY A 110 20.67 17.64 1.50
C GLY A 110 20.21 16.76 2.66
N GLY A 111 20.01 15.46 2.43
CA GLY A 111 19.54 14.51 3.44
C GLY A 111 18.02 14.47 3.61
N LYS A 112 17.27 15.08 2.69
CA LYS A 112 15.81 15.02 2.63
C LYS A 112 15.37 14.36 1.33
N LEU A 113 14.47 13.38 1.45
CA LEU A 113 13.80 12.80 0.30
C LEU A 113 12.68 13.72 -0.19
N ASN A 114 12.68 14.00 -1.48
CA ASN A 114 11.65 14.77 -2.17
C ASN A 114 11.03 13.92 -3.29
N GLY A 115 9.72 14.03 -3.45
CA GLY A 115 9.00 13.41 -4.55
C GLY A 115 9.26 14.09 -5.90
N PRO A 116 8.55 13.68 -6.96
CA PRO A 116 7.36 12.82 -6.89
C PRO A 116 7.69 11.37 -6.54
N PHE A 117 6.78 10.72 -5.81
CA PHE A 117 6.75 9.27 -5.69
C PHE A 117 5.92 8.77 -6.86
N THR A 118 6.55 8.25 -7.90
CA THR A 118 5.83 7.78 -9.10
C THR A 118 5.48 6.31 -8.98
N VAL A 119 4.19 5.98 -9.11
CA VAL A 119 3.67 4.61 -9.22
C VAL A 119 2.78 4.56 -10.46
N ASN A 120 2.95 3.55 -11.32
CA ASN A 120 2.17 3.39 -12.57
C ASN A 120 2.08 4.68 -13.42
N ASP A 121 3.21 5.37 -13.60
CA ASP A 121 3.33 6.66 -14.32
C ASP A 121 2.58 7.85 -13.68
N ASN A 122 1.96 7.69 -12.52
CA ASN A 122 1.34 8.75 -11.74
C ASN A 122 2.28 9.28 -10.66
N GLY A 123 2.50 10.59 -10.63
CA GLY A 123 3.35 11.24 -9.62
C GLY A 123 2.56 11.69 -8.39
N TYR A 124 3.06 11.33 -7.20
CA TYR A 124 2.44 11.66 -5.91
C TYR A 124 3.36 12.50 -5.01
N ALA A 125 2.78 13.30 -4.11
CA ALA A 125 3.56 14.17 -3.22
C ALA A 125 4.25 13.39 -2.08
N ASN A 126 3.63 12.29 -1.63
CA ASN A 126 4.15 11.40 -0.60
C ASN A 126 3.71 9.94 -0.84
N VAL A 127 4.24 9.00 -0.04
CA VAL A 127 3.93 7.57 -0.16
C VAL A 127 2.48 7.24 0.18
N ALA A 128 1.86 7.93 1.14
CA ALA A 128 0.46 7.70 1.50
C ALA A 128 -0.46 8.08 0.33
N ASP A 129 -0.23 9.24 -0.30
CA ASP A 129 -0.98 9.68 -1.48
C ASP A 129 -0.84 8.67 -2.63
N ALA A 130 0.36 8.09 -2.82
CA ALA A 130 0.60 7.08 -3.84
C ALA A 130 -0.20 5.78 -3.59
N ILE A 131 -0.22 5.31 -2.35
CA ILE A 131 -1.01 4.13 -1.95
C ILE A 131 -2.50 4.39 -2.13
N GLU A 132 -2.99 5.54 -1.67
CA GLU A 132 -4.41 5.91 -1.79
C GLU A 132 -4.84 6.07 -3.25
N GLY A 133 -4.04 6.75 -4.07
CA GLY A 133 -4.31 6.99 -5.48
C GLY A 133 -4.40 5.71 -6.30
N GLU A 134 -3.43 4.82 -6.13
CA GLU A 134 -3.39 3.54 -6.87
C GLU A 134 -4.45 2.55 -6.37
N THR A 135 -4.77 2.56 -5.07
CA THR A 135 -5.88 1.75 -4.52
C THR A 135 -7.23 2.21 -5.07
N ALA A 136 -7.40 3.51 -5.30
CA ALA A 136 -8.62 4.03 -5.92
C ALA A 136 -8.76 3.60 -7.38
N ALA A 137 -7.66 3.50 -8.13
CA ALA A 137 -7.64 3.04 -9.52
C ALA A 137 -7.82 1.52 -9.65
N ALA A 138 -7.37 0.74 -8.67
CA ALA A 138 -7.45 -0.73 -8.66
C ALA A 138 -8.86 -1.29 -8.32
N LYS A 139 -9.92 -0.53 -8.58
CA LYS A 139 -11.29 -0.97 -8.31
C LYS A 139 -11.82 -1.83 -9.47
N THR A 140 -12.44 -2.96 -9.11
CA THR A 140 -13.26 -3.72 -10.06
C THR A 140 -14.69 -3.17 -9.99
N GLU A 141 -15.25 -2.80 -11.13
CA GLU A 141 -16.65 -2.42 -11.22
C GLU A 141 -17.50 -3.65 -11.54
N VAL A 142 -18.57 -3.85 -10.77
CA VAL A 142 -19.56 -4.91 -10.99
C VAL A 142 -20.93 -4.26 -10.99
N GLU A 143 -21.62 -4.33 -12.13
CA GLU A 143 -22.97 -3.80 -12.30
C GLU A 143 -23.98 -4.93 -12.44
N ALA A 144 -25.15 -4.77 -11.80
CA ALA A 144 -26.24 -5.72 -11.91
C ALA A 144 -26.95 -5.56 -13.28
N GLY A 145 -26.99 -6.64 -14.07
CA GLY A 145 -27.88 -6.73 -15.22
C GLY A 145 -29.34 -7.00 -14.81
N LYS A 146 -30.30 -6.87 -15.75
CA LYS A 146 -31.76 -6.95 -15.50
C LYS A 146 -32.22 -8.09 -14.58
N ASN A 147 -31.65 -9.29 -14.75
CA ASN A 147 -32.06 -10.51 -14.01
C ASN A 147 -31.06 -10.91 -12.92
N MET A 148 -30.12 -10.04 -12.58
CA MET A 148 -29.10 -10.27 -11.58
C MET A 148 -29.25 -9.27 -10.44
N THR A 149 -28.85 -9.66 -9.24
CA THR A 149 -28.61 -8.78 -8.12
C THR A 149 -27.11 -8.77 -7.81
N VAL A 150 -26.63 -7.61 -7.38
CA VAL A 150 -25.25 -7.43 -6.92
C VAL A 150 -25.34 -6.72 -5.59
N GLU A 151 -24.93 -7.42 -4.53
CA GLU A 151 -24.81 -6.85 -3.19
C GLU A 151 -23.34 -6.77 -2.82
N SER A 152 -22.97 -5.73 -2.08
CA SER A 152 -21.60 -5.53 -1.62
C SER A 152 -21.52 -5.45 -0.10
N GLU A 153 -20.52 -6.08 0.48
CA GLU A 153 -20.19 -5.94 1.89
C GLU A 153 -18.68 -5.79 2.10
N THR A 154 -18.29 -5.36 3.30
CA THR A 154 -16.88 -5.36 3.71
C THR A 154 -16.54 -6.69 4.35
N GLY A 155 -15.63 -7.43 3.74
CA GLY A 155 -15.12 -8.69 4.27
C GLY A 155 -14.24 -8.49 5.51
N ALA A 156 -13.89 -9.61 6.17
CA ALA A 156 -13.12 -9.59 7.41
C ALA A 156 -11.73 -8.93 7.29
N ASN A 157 -11.18 -8.83 6.08
CA ASN A 157 -9.88 -8.20 5.83
C ASN A 157 -10.01 -6.79 5.21
N GLY A 158 -11.20 -6.18 5.25
CA GLY A 158 -11.45 -4.84 4.71
C GLY A 158 -11.64 -4.77 3.20
N GLN A 159 -11.61 -5.91 2.49
CA GLN A 159 -11.90 -5.94 1.05
C GLN A 159 -13.41 -5.85 0.79
N THR A 160 -13.81 -5.30 -0.36
CA THR A 160 -15.20 -5.40 -0.81
C THR A 160 -15.46 -6.79 -1.37
N ILE A 161 -16.51 -7.46 -0.89
CA ILE A 161 -17.02 -8.71 -1.46
C ILE A 161 -18.27 -8.37 -2.26
N TYR A 162 -18.30 -8.77 -3.53
CA TYR A 162 -19.49 -8.68 -4.38
C TYR A 162 -20.16 -10.04 -4.46
N THR A 163 -21.40 -10.13 -3.97
CA THR A 163 -22.24 -11.31 -4.13
C THR A 163 -23.13 -11.11 -5.33
N VAL A 164 -22.96 -11.98 -6.34
CA VAL A 164 -23.73 -11.95 -7.58
C VAL A 164 -24.71 -13.12 -7.58
N ALA A 165 -26.00 -12.82 -7.68
CA ALA A 165 -27.07 -13.81 -7.68
C ALA A 165 -28.12 -13.49 -8.75
N THR A 166 -28.96 -14.46 -9.08
CA THR A 166 -30.18 -14.18 -9.85
C THR A 166 -31.15 -13.40 -8.97
N ALA A 167 -31.90 -12.48 -9.56
CA ALA A 167 -33.05 -11.89 -8.89
C ALA A 167 -34.11 -12.97 -8.57
N ASP A 168 -34.92 -12.74 -7.53
CA ASP A 168 -36.03 -13.64 -7.18
C ASP A 168 -37.04 -13.74 -8.35
N ASP A 169 -37.37 -12.59 -8.94
CA ASP A 169 -38.15 -12.48 -10.15
C ASP A 169 -37.23 -12.17 -11.34
N VAL A 170 -37.23 -13.06 -12.32
CA VAL A 170 -36.48 -12.90 -13.56
C VAL A 170 -37.43 -12.69 -14.73
N GLU A 171 -37.10 -11.75 -15.59
CA GLU A 171 -37.92 -11.44 -16.77
C GLU A 171 -37.12 -11.74 -18.04
N PHE A 172 -37.67 -12.64 -18.86
CA PHE A 172 -37.14 -12.96 -20.16
C PHE A 172 -38.17 -12.62 -21.22
N ASN A 173 -37.72 -12.00 -22.31
CA ASN A 173 -38.55 -11.85 -23.51
C ASN A 173 -38.91 -13.22 -24.09
N THR A 174 -38.00 -14.19 -23.99
CA THR A 174 -38.21 -15.57 -24.43
C THR A 174 -37.31 -16.52 -23.65
N VAL A 175 -37.84 -17.68 -23.26
CA VAL A 175 -37.05 -18.80 -22.73
C VAL A 175 -37.11 -19.93 -23.76
N LYS A 176 -35.95 -20.39 -24.24
CA LYS A 176 -35.85 -21.51 -25.20
C LYS A 176 -35.11 -22.69 -24.60
N VAL A 177 -35.70 -23.87 -24.70
CA VAL A 177 -35.11 -25.14 -24.29
C VAL A 177 -35.32 -26.15 -25.42
N GLY A 178 -34.29 -26.32 -26.26
CA GLY A 178 -34.45 -27.04 -27.53
C GLY A 178 -35.49 -26.36 -28.42
N ASP A 179 -36.47 -27.14 -28.90
CA ASP A 179 -37.57 -26.64 -29.74
C ASP A 179 -38.68 -25.96 -28.92
N VAL A 180 -38.71 -26.17 -27.59
CA VAL A 180 -39.70 -25.55 -26.71
C VAL A 180 -39.34 -24.09 -26.50
N SER A 181 -40.33 -23.21 -26.68
CA SER A 181 -40.17 -21.76 -26.49
C SER A 181 -41.33 -21.19 -25.69
N ILE A 182 -41.01 -20.48 -24.61
CA ILE A 182 -41.94 -19.66 -23.82
C ILE A 182 -41.77 -18.22 -24.29
N ASP A 183 -42.83 -17.65 -24.86
CA ASP A 183 -42.86 -16.26 -25.31
C ASP A 183 -43.42 -15.36 -24.20
N GLY A 184 -42.58 -14.44 -23.70
CA GLY A 184 -42.95 -13.55 -22.58
C GLY A 184 -44.00 -12.49 -22.94
N THR A 185 -44.26 -12.24 -24.22
CA THR A 185 -45.30 -11.29 -24.67
C THR A 185 -46.66 -11.96 -24.78
N THR A 186 -46.72 -13.17 -25.33
CA THR A 186 -47.97 -13.89 -25.58
C THR A 186 -48.33 -14.90 -24.49
N GLY A 187 -47.39 -15.24 -23.61
CA GLY A 187 -47.53 -16.31 -22.62
C GLY A 187 -47.62 -17.71 -23.23
N LYS A 188 -47.45 -17.85 -24.55
CA LYS A 188 -47.56 -19.13 -25.23
C LYS A 188 -46.33 -19.98 -24.98
N ILE A 189 -46.58 -21.25 -24.68
CA ILE A 189 -45.57 -22.31 -24.72
C ILE A 189 -45.75 -23.03 -26.06
N THR A 190 -44.73 -22.96 -26.91
CA THR A 190 -44.72 -23.55 -28.26
C THR A 190 -43.64 -24.61 -28.38
N GLY A 191 -43.71 -25.46 -29.40
CA GLY A 191 -42.73 -26.54 -29.61
C GLY A 191 -42.90 -27.75 -28.69
N VAL A 192 -43.98 -27.80 -27.90
CA VAL A 192 -44.31 -28.97 -27.07
C VAL A 192 -44.72 -30.13 -27.99
N THR A 193 -43.91 -31.18 -28.02
CA THR A 193 -44.23 -32.43 -28.71
C THR A 193 -45.35 -33.15 -27.96
N ALA A 194 -46.08 -34.05 -28.64
CA ALA A 194 -47.14 -34.82 -27.98
C ALA A 194 -46.56 -35.64 -26.82
N GLY A 195 -47.10 -35.43 -25.62
CA GLY A 195 -46.71 -36.17 -24.40
C GLY A 195 -47.44 -37.50 -24.27
N ASP A 196 -47.05 -38.33 -23.32
CA ASP A 196 -47.77 -39.58 -23.07
C ASP A 196 -49.16 -39.32 -22.42
N VAL A 197 -50.18 -40.08 -22.83
CA VAL A 197 -51.55 -40.01 -22.29
C VAL A 197 -51.89 -41.31 -21.57
N ASN A 198 -51.61 -41.35 -20.27
CA ASN A 198 -51.94 -42.46 -19.37
C ASN A 198 -52.09 -41.94 -17.92
N PRO A 199 -52.65 -42.73 -16.98
CA PRO A 199 -52.94 -42.27 -15.61
C PRO A 199 -51.73 -41.78 -14.80
N ASP A 200 -50.51 -42.19 -15.15
CA ASP A 200 -49.29 -41.86 -14.42
C ASP A 200 -48.43 -40.78 -15.11
N SER A 201 -48.91 -40.22 -16.24
CA SER A 201 -48.14 -39.26 -17.04
C SER A 201 -47.97 -37.92 -16.33
N THR A 202 -46.75 -37.38 -16.39
CA THR A 202 -46.39 -36.03 -15.95
C THR A 202 -46.04 -35.11 -17.13
N ASP A 203 -46.23 -35.59 -18.36
CA ASP A 203 -45.87 -34.85 -19.56
C ASP A 203 -46.86 -33.71 -19.81
N ALA A 204 -46.35 -32.61 -20.37
CA ALA A 204 -47.22 -31.62 -20.99
C ALA A 204 -47.83 -32.20 -22.27
N ILE A 205 -49.15 -32.07 -22.43
CA ILE A 205 -49.84 -32.37 -23.69
C ILE A 205 -49.96 -31.13 -24.56
N ASN A 206 -50.07 -31.31 -25.88
CA ASN A 206 -50.30 -30.22 -26.80
C ASN A 206 -51.71 -30.25 -27.42
N GLY A 207 -52.02 -29.24 -28.23
CA GLY A 207 -53.35 -29.07 -28.81
C GLY A 207 -53.79 -30.20 -29.75
N SER A 208 -52.87 -30.90 -30.43
CA SER A 208 -53.25 -32.00 -31.33
C SER A 208 -53.79 -33.21 -30.56
N GLN A 209 -53.29 -33.45 -29.35
CA GLN A 209 -53.77 -34.52 -28.48
C GLN A 209 -55.17 -34.21 -27.93
N LEU A 210 -55.42 -32.97 -27.50
CA LEU A 210 -56.76 -32.55 -27.05
C LEU A 210 -57.78 -32.62 -28.19
N ALA A 211 -57.39 -32.20 -29.40
CA ALA A 211 -58.22 -32.32 -30.60
C ALA A 211 -58.53 -33.80 -30.93
N GLY A 212 -57.55 -34.71 -30.78
CA GLY A 212 -57.75 -36.14 -30.95
C GLY A 212 -58.78 -36.73 -29.97
N THR A 213 -58.74 -36.32 -28.70
CA THR A 213 -59.75 -36.71 -27.70
C THR A 213 -61.14 -36.17 -28.05
N ALA A 214 -61.24 -34.90 -28.44
CA ALA A 214 -62.51 -34.31 -28.86
C ALA A 214 -63.10 -35.05 -30.07
N GLN A 215 -62.25 -35.46 -31.02
CA GLN A 215 -62.67 -36.27 -32.17
C GLN A 215 -63.20 -37.63 -31.72
N SER A 216 -62.50 -38.31 -30.81
CA SER A 216 -62.98 -39.58 -30.25
C SER A 216 -64.35 -39.46 -29.59
N VAL A 217 -64.64 -38.34 -28.92
CA VAL A 217 -65.97 -38.09 -28.31
C VAL A 217 -67.01 -37.80 -29.39
N SER A 218 -66.68 -36.95 -30.36
CA SER A 218 -67.56 -36.64 -31.49
C SER A 218 -67.97 -37.90 -32.26
N ASP A 219 -67.02 -38.79 -32.53
CA ASP A 219 -67.25 -40.06 -33.22
C ASP A 219 -68.12 -41.00 -32.38
N ALA A 220 -67.89 -41.04 -31.07
CA ALA A 220 -68.68 -41.85 -30.14
C ALA A 220 -70.14 -41.34 -30.00
N LEU A 221 -70.34 -40.02 -30.03
CA LEU A 221 -71.69 -39.44 -30.08
C LEU A 221 -72.36 -39.77 -31.42
N GLY A 222 -71.69 -39.58 -32.56
CA GLY A 222 -72.32 -39.75 -33.86
C GLY A 222 -73.44 -38.71 -34.10
N GLY A 223 -74.52 -39.06 -34.79
CA GLY A 223 -75.64 -38.13 -35.03
C GLY A 223 -75.28 -36.85 -35.80
N GLY A 224 -74.17 -36.85 -36.55
CA GLY A 224 -73.66 -35.68 -37.27
C GLY A 224 -72.79 -34.73 -36.44
N SER A 225 -72.44 -35.08 -35.20
CA SER A 225 -71.46 -34.34 -34.40
C SER A 225 -70.11 -34.22 -35.11
N THR A 226 -69.47 -33.07 -34.94
CA THR A 226 -68.16 -32.71 -35.49
C THR A 226 -67.35 -31.90 -34.47
N VAL A 227 -66.02 -31.95 -34.58
CA VAL A 227 -65.11 -31.07 -33.83
C VAL A 227 -64.91 -29.76 -34.59
N ASN A 228 -65.17 -28.64 -33.94
CA ASN A 228 -64.94 -27.29 -34.48
C ASN A 228 -63.45 -26.90 -34.38
N PRO A 229 -62.99 -25.88 -35.15
CA PRO A 229 -61.60 -25.41 -35.09
C PRO A 229 -61.12 -24.93 -33.72
N ASP A 230 -62.03 -24.54 -32.83
CA ASP A 230 -61.74 -24.15 -31.44
C ASP A 230 -61.69 -25.35 -30.46
N GLY A 231 -61.89 -26.58 -30.97
CA GLY A 231 -61.90 -27.82 -30.20
C GLY A 231 -63.25 -28.22 -29.59
N THR A 232 -64.31 -27.41 -29.77
CA THR A 232 -65.65 -27.77 -29.25
C THR A 232 -66.33 -28.84 -30.12
N VAL A 233 -67.17 -29.69 -29.51
CA VAL A 233 -67.95 -30.70 -30.23
C VAL A 233 -69.37 -30.18 -30.48
N THR A 234 -69.84 -30.24 -31.73
CA THR A 234 -71.20 -29.85 -32.09
C THR A 234 -72.23 -30.86 -31.57
N ALA A 235 -73.43 -30.36 -31.25
CA ALA A 235 -74.50 -31.20 -30.71
C ALA A 235 -74.92 -32.29 -31.71
N PRO A 236 -75.06 -33.56 -31.28
CA PRO A 236 -75.56 -34.62 -32.15
C PRO A 236 -77.06 -34.43 -32.39
N ASN A 237 -77.52 -34.83 -33.56
CA ASN A 237 -78.94 -34.92 -33.89
C ASN A 237 -79.36 -36.39 -33.98
N TYR A 238 -80.13 -36.86 -32.99
CA TYR A 238 -80.67 -38.20 -32.98
C TYR A 238 -82.18 -38.17 -33.26
N SER A 239 -82.62 -38.98 -34.22
CA SER A 239 -84.04 -39.31 -34.38
C SER A 239 -84.31 -40.63 -33.66
N VAL A 240 -85.03 -40.57 -32.54
CA VAL A 240 -85.48 -41.77 -31.83
C VAL A 240 -86.92 -42.01 -32.27
N ASN A 241 -87.13 -43.07 -33.09
CA ASN A 241 -88.40 -43.52 -33.69
C ASN A 241 -89.62 -42.64 -33.39
N GLY A 242 -89.87 -41.70 -34.32
CA GLY A 242 -90.87 -40.64 -34.21
C GLY A 242 -92.24 -41.06 -33.69
N THR A 243 -92.73 -40.23 -32.76
CA THR A 243 -94.15 -39.96 -32.54
C THR A 243 -94.36 -38.46 -32.57
#